data_AF-A0A6I2G3P1-F1
#
_entry.id   AF-A0A6I2G3P1-F1
#
_cell.length_a   1.000
_cell.length_b   1.000
_cell.length_c   1.000
_cell.angle_alpha   90.00
_cell.angle_beta   90.00
_cell.angle_gamma   90.00
#
_symmetry.space_group_name_H-M   'P 1'
#
loop_
_entity.id
_entity.type
_entity.pdbx_description
1 polymer ?
#
loop_
_entity_poly.entity_id
_entity_poly.type
_entity_poly.pdbx_seq_one_letter_code
_entity_poly.pdbx_strand_id
1 'polypeptide(L)'
;MRKILPSTLLAASAVGALLVLPAGTANAQSPACAQVADVLGGVTALGPDHDLEVRVADQLLAIDAGGQERTAIAAYANALKNGDVASIGTATTILNGVCAQS
;
A
#
# COMPACT_ATOMS: atom_id res chain seq x y z
N MET A 1 51.76 -26.02 36.10
CA MET A 1 50.94 -25.66 37.28
C MET A 1 50.04 -24.49 36.92
N ARG A 2 48.72 -24.61 37.17
CA ARG A 2 47.70 -23.54 37.32
C ARG A 2 47.63 -22.48 36.19
N LYS A 3 46.49 -22.27 35.53
CA LYS A 3 45.32 -21.59 36.14
C LYS A 3 44.10 -21.58 35.18
N ILE A 4 42.90 -21.91 35.73
CA ILE A 4 41.52 -21.35 35.49
C ILE A 4 41.00 -21.31 34.04
N LEU A 5 40.08 -22.21 33.64
CA LEU A 5 38.61 -22.25 33.83
C LEU A 5 37.84 -21.08 33.17
N PRO A 6 36.67 -21.38 32.56
CA PRO A 6 36.05 -20.64 31.47
C PRO A 6 35.32 -19.40 31.98
N SER A 7 35.38 -18.31 31.21
CA SER A 7 34.56 -17.12 31.44
C SER A 7 33.59 -16.97 30.29
N THR A 8 32.38 -17.48 30.55
CA THR A 8 31.13 -16.94 30.02
C THR A 8 31.12 -15.42 30.14
N LEU A 9 31.18 -14.72 29.01
CA LEU A 9 30.76 -13.33 28.93
C LEU A 9 29.78 -13.19 27.77
N LEU A 10 28.52 -13.06 28.16
CA LEU A 10 27.37 -12.57 27.41
C LEU A 10 27.80 -11.69 26.23
N ALA A 11 27.71 -12.21 25.01
CA ALA A 11 27.62 -11.37 23.84
C ALA A 11 26.21 -10.75 23.84
N ALA A 12 26.20 -9.50 24.31
CA ALA A 12 25.14 -8.50 24.24
C ALA A 12 23.93 -8.86 23.37
N SER A 13 22.79 -9.00 24.05
CA SER A 13 21.48 -8.73 23.50
C SER A 13 21.44 -7.31 22.90
N ALA A 14 21.73 -7.21 21.61
CA ALA A 14 21.42 -6.06 20.78
C ALA A 14 20.76 -6.56 19.50
N VAL A 15 19.74 -7.42 19.65
CA VAL A 15 18.62 -7.40 18.70
C VAL A 15 17.86 -6.13 19.06
N GLY A 16 18.42 -5.00 18.64
CA GLY A 16 17.68 -3.76 18.60
C GLY A 16 16.41 -4.08 17.85
N ALA A 17 15.31 -4.00 18.57
CA ALA A 17 14.01 -3.80 17.97
C ALA A 17 14.13 -2.54 17.10
N LEU A 18 14.59 -2.72 15.86
CA LEU A 18 13.79 -2.33 14.72
C LEU A 18 12.44 -3.01 15.04
N LEU A 19 11.56 -2.41 15.84
CA LEU A 19 10.65 -1.39 15.32
C LEU A 19 10.45 -1.73 13.85
N VAL A 20 9.86 -2.91 13.67
CA VAL A 20 8.95 -3.25 12.60
C VAL A 20 7.85 -2.19 12.67
N LEU A 21 8.19 -0.95 12.32
CA LEU A 21 7.36 -0.27 11.38
C LEU A 21 7.34 -1.22 10.19
N PRO A 22 6.17 -1.61 9.67
CA PRO A 22 6.13 -2.02 8.29
C PRO A 22 6.73 -0.83 7.53
N ALA A 23 8.03 -0.91 7.23
CA ALA A 23 8.55 -0.36 6.01
C ALA A 23 7.69 -1.05 4.96
N GLY A 24 6.57 -0.41 4.63
CA GLY A 24 5.86 -0.65 3.40
C GLY A 24 6.97 -0.74 2.39
N THR A 25 7.14 -1.96 1.89
CA THR A 25 8.21 -2.35 0.99
C THR A 25 8.43 -1.19 0.04
N ALA A 26 9.58 -0.54 0.13
CA ALA A 26 10.05 0.40 -0.87
C ALA A 26 10.40 -0.39 -2.15
N ASN A 27 9.46 -1.24 -2.59
CA ASN A 27 9.28 -1.55 -3.99
C ASN A 27 9.17 -0.20 -4.66
N ALA A 28 9.87 -0.03 -5.77
CA ALA A 28 9.84 1.19 -6.55
C ALA A 28 8.45 1.36 -7.16
N GLN A 29 7.44 1.65 -6.33
CA GLN A 29 6.08 1.88 -6.79
C GLN A 29 6.14 2.94 -7.88
N SER A 30 5.49 2.64 -8.99
CA SER A 30 5.37 3.62 -10.06
C SER A 30 4.82 4.95 -9.51
N PRO A 31 5.17 6.08 -10.13
CA PRO A 31 4.62 7.37 -9.73
C PRO A 31 3.09 7.40 -9.78
N ALA A 32 2.46 6.57 -10.61
CA ALA A 32 1.00 6.41 -10.65
C ALA A 32 0.47 5.72 -9.38
N CYS A 33 1.07 4.59 -8.98
CA CYS A 33 0.66 3.87 -7.78
C CYS A 33 0.90 4.67 -6.49
N ALA A 34 1.96 5.48 -6.43
CA ALA A 34 2.19 6.40 -5.33
C ALA A 34 1.07 7.47 -5.23
N GLN A 35 0.66 8.05 -6.37
CA GLN A 35 -0.44 9.02 -6.41
C GLN A 35 -1.78 8.39 -6.03
N VAL A 36 -2.04 7.16 -6.46
CA VAL A 36 -3.23 6.40 -6.05
C VAL A 36 -3.27 6.25 -4.53
N ALA A 37 -2.16 5.84 -3.91
CA ALA A 37 -2.07 5.68 -2.46
C ALA A 37 -2.28 7.01 -1.71
N ASP A 38 -1.79 8.12 -2.25
CA ASP A 38 -1.99 9.46 -1.69
C ASP A 38 -3.48 9.88 -1.75
N VAL A 39 -4.12 9.71 -2.92
CA VAL A 39 -5.56 9.98 -3.10
C VAL A 39 -6.38 9.16 -2.12
N LEU A 40 -6.13 7.85 -2.02
CA LEU A 40 -6.88 6.96 -1.12
C LEU A 40 -6.56 7.17 0.37
N GLY A 41 -5.33 7.55 0.70
CA GLY A 41 -4.93 7.91 2.06
C GLY A 41 -5.58 9.21 2.56
N GLY A 42 -5.80 10.16 1.64
CA GLY A 42 -6.50 11.42 1.90
C GLY A 42 -8.01 11.25 2.17
N VAL A 43 -8.62 10.16 1.69
CA VAL A 43 -10.01 9.78 1.99
C VAL A 43 -10.07 8.70 3.07
N THR A 44 -9.70 9.09 4.28
CA THR A 44 -9.50 8.20 5.45
C THR A 44 -10.74 7.39 5.86
N ALA A 45 -11.91 7.69 5.30
CA ALA A 45 -13.06 6.81 5.27
C ALA A 45 -13.95 7.29 4.14
N LEU A 46 -13.97 6.58 3.01
CA LEU A 46 -15.12 6.63 2.10
C LEU A 46 -16.31 6.13 2.92
N GLY A 47 -16.95 7.06 3.64
CA GLY A 47 -18.23 6.83 4.31
C GLY A 47 -19.32 6.62 3.26
N PRO A 48 -20.60 6.55 3.65
CA PRO A 48 -21.72 6.34 2.72
C PRO A 48 -21.99 7.53 1.77
N ASP A 49 -21.01 8.42 1.58
CA ASP A 49 -21.10 9.60 0.73
C ASP A 49 -20.68 9.23 -0.69
N HIS A 50 -21.69 8.93 -1.51
CA HIS A 50 -21.50 8.58 -2.91
C HIS A 50 -20.88 9.72 -3.73
N ASP A 51 -21.14 10.98 -3.38
CA ASP A 51 -20.51 12.11 -4.06
C ASP A 51 -19.00 12.17 -3.77
N LEU A 52 -18.57 11.73 -2.59
CA LEU A 52 -17.16 11.56 -2.27
C LEU A 52 -16.53 10.44 -3.10
N GLU A 53 -17.20 9.29 -3.24
CA GLU A 53 -16.75 8.17 -4.08
C GLU A 53 -16.56 8.59 -5.55
N VAL A 54 -17.52 9.33 -6.10
CA VAL A 54 -17.45 9.84 -7.48
C VAL A 54 -16.29 10.83 -7.64
N ARG A 55 -16.09 11.74 -6.68
CA ARG A 55 -14.95 12.67 -6.72
C ARG A 55 -13.61 11.94 -6.66
N VAL A 56 -13.49 10.94 -5.79
CA VAL A 56 -12.27 10.11 -5.69
C VAL A 56 -12.04 9.35 -6.99
N ALA A 57 -13.10 8.79 -7.59
CA ALA A 57 -13.00 8.12 -8.87
C ALA A 57 -12.51 9.06 -9.98
N ASP A 58 -12.98 10.30 -10.03
CA ASP A 58 -12.50 11.28 -11.00
C ASP A 58 -11.03 11.67 -10.76
N GLN A 59 -10.60 11.81 -9.50
CA GLN A 59 -9.20 12.04 -9.16
C GLN A 59 -8.29 10.88 -9.60
N LEU A 60 -8.74 9.65 -9.36
CA LEU A 60 -8.00 8.45 -9.79
C LEU A 60 -7.88 8.37 -11.32
N LEU A 61 -8.96 8.70 -12.05
CA LEU A 61 -8.95 8.69 -13.52
C LEU A 61 -8.06 9.80 -14.12
N ALA A 62 -7.76 10.85 -13.35
CA ALA A 62 -6.85 11.91 -13.75
C ALA A 62 -5.37 11.55 -13.57
N ILE A 63 -5.05 10.45 -12.87
CA ILE A 63 -3.67 9.99 -12.68
C ILE A 63 -3.10 9.53 -14.02
N ASP A 64 -1.97 10.12 -14.41
CA ASP A 64 -1.26 9.72 -15.61
C ASP A 64 -0.54 8.38 -15.38
N ALA A 65 -1.21 7.30 -15.80
CA ALA A 65 -0.74 5.94 -15.69
C ALA A 65 -0.71 5.28 -17.08
N GLY A 66 0.24 4.35 -17.26
CA GLY A 66 0.40 3.57 -18.48
C GLY A 66 -0.08 2.12 -18.32
N GLY A 67 -0.42 1.47 -19.44
CA GLY A 67 -0.59 0.01 -19.51
C GLY A 67 -1.56 -0.60 -18.48
N GLN A 68 -1.07 -1.58 -17.73
CA GLN A 68 -1.86 -2.34 -16.76
C GLN A 68 -2.29 -1.49 -15.56
N GLU A 69 -1.48 -0.50 -15.16
CA GLU A 69 -1.79 0.40 -14.04
C GLU A 69 -3.01 1.25 -14.37
N ARG A 70 -3.03 1.86 -15.56
CA ARG A 70 -4.19 2.63 -16.02
C ARG A 70 -5.46 1.81 -16.01
N THR A 71 -5.36 0.55 -16.43
CA THR A 71 -6.51 -0.36 -16.49
C THR A 71 -7.01 -0.69 -15.08
N ALA A 72 -6.11 -0.97 -14.14
CA ALA A 72 -6.47 -1.25 -12.75
C ALA A 72 -7.05 -0.03 -12.02
N ILE A 73 -6.45 1.14 -12.21
CA ILE A 73 -6.94 2.41 -11.66
C ILE A 73 -8.33 2.74 -12.20
N ALA A 74 -8.54 2.60 -13.52
CA ALA A 74 -9.84 2.83 -14.14
C ALA A 74 -10.90 1.82 -13.67
N ALA A 75 -10.55 0.55 -13.48
CA ALA A 75 -11.46 -0.46 -12.95
C ALA A 75 -11.89 -0.12 -11.52
N TYR A 76 -10.95 0.30 -10.67
CA TYR A 76 -11.24 0.71 -9.30
C TYR A 76 -12.10 1.99 -9.25
N ALA A 77 -11.77 3.00 -10.05
CA ALA A 77 -12.56 4.23 -10.16
C ALA A 77 -13.99 3.97 -10.65
N ASN A 78 -14.20 3.09 -11.63
CA ASN A 78 -15.53 2.71 -12.07
C ASN A 78 -16.31 1.92 -11.00
N ALA A 79 -15.63 1.08 -10.21
CA ALA A 79 -16.27 0.38 -9.11
C ALA A 79 -16.77 1.35 -8.03
N LEU A 80 -16.00 2.40 -7.72
CA LEU A 80 -16.43 3.50 -6.84
C LEU A 80 -17.65 4.24 -7.38
N LYS A 81 -17.66 4.62 -8.67
CA LYS A 81 -18.81 5.29 -9.31
C LYS A 81 -20.08 4.46 -9.31
N ASN A 82 -19.97 3.14 -9.36
CA ASN A 82 -21.11 2.24 -9.36
C ASN A 82 -21.60 1.89 -7.95
N GLY A 83 -20.85 2.26 -6.89
CA GLY A 83 -21.19 1.93 -5.50
C GLY A 83 -21.23 0.42 -5.20
N ASP A 84 -20.62 -0.41 -6.04
CA ASP A 84 -20.65 -1.86 -5.91
C ASP A 84 -19.48 -2.34 -5.03
N VAL A 85 -19.77 -2.58 -3.75
CA VAL A 85 -18.76 -2.95 -2.74
C VAL A 85 -17.98 -4.23 -3.08
N ALA A 86 -18.59 -5.19 -3.78
CA ALA A 86 -17.92 -6.42 -4.20
C ALA A 86 -16.92 -6.15 -5.33
N SER A 87 -17.29 -5.27 -6.25
CA SER A 87 -16.45 -4.78 -7.35
C SER A 87 -15.32 -3.92 -6.82
N ILE A 88 -15.57 -3.09 -5.80
CA ILE A 88 -14.54 -2.30 -5.12
C ILE A 88 -13.49 -3.22 -4.49
N GLY A 89 -13.91 -4.26 -3.75
CA GLY A 89 -12.99 -5.23 -3.15
C GLY A 89 -12.14 -5.98 -4.18
N THR A 90 -12.77 -6.42 -5.27
CA THR A 90 -12.07 -7.10 -6.38
C THR A 90 -11.07 -6.16 -7.07
N ALA A 91 -11.50 -4.95 -7.41
CA ALA A 91 -10.66 -3.96 -8.07
C ALA A 91 -9.51 -3.47 -7.16
N THR A 92 -9.73 -3.37 -5.84
CA THR A 92 -8.67 -3.08 -4.85
C THR A 92 -7.59 -4.14 -4.88
N THR A 93 -7.99 -5.41 -4.93
CA THR A 93 -7.04 -6.55 -4.97
C THR A 93 -6.20 -6.51 -6.25
N ILE A 94 -6.84 -6.23 -7.39
CA ILE A 94 -6.15 -6.09 -8.68
C ILE A 94 -5.20 -4.90 -8.66
N LEU A 95 -5.65 -3.73 -8.19
CA LEU A 95 -4.87 -2.51 -8.10
C LEU A 95 -3.63 -2.70 -7.22
N ASN A 96 -3.79 -3.30 -6.04
CA ASN A 96 -2.67 -3.63 -5.15
C ASN A 96 -1.72 -4.64 -5.77
N GLY A 97 -2.25 -5.64 -6.49
CA GLY A 97 -1.43 -6.63 -7.20
C GLY A 97 -0.59 -6.01 -8.31
N VAL A 98 -1.17 -5.10 -9.09
CA VAL A 98 -0.44 -4.35 -10.12
C VAL A 98 0.60 -3.44 -9.46
N CYS A 99 0.20 -2.62 -8.48
CA CYS A 99 1.09 -1.69 -7.80
C CYS A 99 2.20 -2.35 -6.94
N ALA A 100 2.11 -3.64 -6.65
CA ALA A 100 3.18 -4.41 -6.01
C ALA A 100 4.21 -4.95 -7.02
N GLN A 101 3.85 -5.02 -8.30
CA GLN A 101 4.67 -5.53 -9.39
C GLN A 101 5.30 -4.42 -10.25
N SER A 102 4.84 -3.18 -10.05
CA SER A 102 5.32 -1.95 -10.69
C SER A 102 6.57 -1.37 -10.05
#